data_AF-A0A2V6GYH9-F1
#
_entry.id   AF-A0A2V6GYH9-F1
#
_cell.length_a   1.000
_cell.length_b   1.000
_cell.length_c   1.000
_cell.angle_alpha   90.00
_cell.angle_beta   90.00
_cell.angle_gamma   90.00
#
_symmetry.space_group_name_H-M   'P 1'
#
loop_
_entity.id
_entity.type
_entity.pdbx_description
1 polymer ?
#
loop_
_entity_poly.entity_id
_entity_poly.type
_entity_poly.pdbx_seq_one_letter_code
_entity_poly.pdbx_strand_id
1 'polypeptide(L)'
;ASELERLTRQFRGIREVDFFDSARGHDSAMLLRRAEGPKRSRQLELLDAKKYQGKTWLTRPRPEIDRVGSAWLITRFIDSKPKFVFAPKAEAVPNAIPFDMLDAEFSHHGDCCTFETLLKRFAISDKSAAKIGEMIHDADLDDARFQRVEAVGIDRVLKGWAKEGLSDEEILRRGFQCFDALYTFLQRR
;
A
#
# COMPACT_ATOMS: atom_id res chain seq x y z
N ALA A 1 -7.19 30.45 -7.98
CA ALA A 1 -6.50 29.20 -7.62
C ALA A 1 -7.52 28.32 -6.94
N SER A 2 -7.63 27.04 -7.32
CA SER A 2 -8.52 26.12 -6.59
C SER A 2 -8.07 26.00 -5.14
N GLU A 3 -8.98 25.66 -4.22
CA GLU A 3 -8.61 25.50 -2.81
C GLU A 3 -7.46 24.50 -2.62
N LEU A 4 -7.43 23.47 -3.46
CA LEU A 4 -6.33 22.52 -3.53
C LEU A 4 -4.99 23.16 -3.92
N GLU A 5 -4.94 24.02 -4.95
CA GLU A 5 -3.70 24.72 -5.32
C GLU A 5 -3.16 25.58 -4.18
N ARG A 6 -4.05 26.19 -3.39
CA ARG A 6 -3.66 26.96 -2.20
C ARG A 6 -3.05 26.05 -1.14
N LEU A 7 -3.71 24.93 -0.82
CA LEU A 7 -3.24 23.95 0.16
C LEU A 7 -1.91 23.31 -0.27
N THR A 8 -1.76 22.94 -1.56
CA THR A 8 -0.52 22.40 -2.11
C THR A 8 0.64 23.40 -1.99
N ARG A 9 0.37 24.70 -2.24
CA ARG A 9 1.40 25.74 -2.07
C ARG A 9 1.81 25.93 -0.61
N GLN A 10 0.84 25.95 0.31
CA GLN A 10 1.11 26.04 1.75
C GLN A 10 1.92 24.84 2.25
N PHE A 11 1.55 23.64 1.81
CA PHE A 11 2.26 22.42 2.15
C PHE A 11 3.71 22.43 1.66
N ARG A 12 3.97 22.88 0.43
CA ARG A 12 5.34 23.02 -0.08
C ARG A 12 6.17 23.98 0.76
N GLY A 13 5.61 25.13 1.14
CA GLY A 13 6.30 26.08 2.02
C GLY A 13 6.65 25.49 3.40
N ILE A 14 5.76 24.66 3.97
CA ILE A 14 6.04 23.94 5.22
C ILE A 14 7.14 22.88 5.01
N ARG A 15 7.10 22.14 3.90
CA ARG A 15 8.12 21.12 3.60
C ARG A 15 9.52 21.69 3.41
N GLU A 16 9.65 22.89 2.85
CA GLU A 16 10.96 23.57 2.69
C GLU A 16 11.65 23.85 4.02
N VAL A 17 10.89 23.99 5.10
CA VAL A 17 11.40 24.28 6.45
C VAL A 17 11.24 23.09 7.41
N ASP A 18 10.76 21.93 6.94
CA ASP A 18 10.66 20.71 7.75
C ASP A 18 12.00 19.95 7.74
N PHE A 19 12.86 20.30 8.69
CA PHE A 19 14.16 19.63 8.90
C PHE A 19 14.03 18.24 9.55
N PHE A 20 12.84 17.86 10.03
CA PHE A 20 12.62 16.63 10.78
C PHE A 20 12.00 15.51 9.94
N ASP A 21 11.68 15.79 8.66
CA ASP A 21 11.09 14.84 7.70
C ASP A 21 9.93 14.05 8.32
N SER A 22 8.99 14.79 8.89
CA SER A 22 7.96 14.21 9.75
C SER A 22 7.05 13.23 8.97
N ALA A 23 6.68 12.12 9.62
CA ALA A 23 5.78 11.13 9.01
C ALA A 23 4.44 11.76 8.56
N ARG A 24 3.92 12.73 9.31
CA ARG A 24 2.71 13.49 8.97
C ARG A 24 2.85 14.34 7.72
N GLY A 25 4.05 14.84 7.44
CA GLY A 25 4.35 15.55 6.21
C GLY A 25 4.15 14.64 4.99
N HIS A 26 4.59 13.38 5.08
CA HIS A 26 4.37 12.39 4.03
C HIS A 26 2.89 12.08 3.84
N ASP A 27 2.14 11.85 4.91
CA ASP A 27 0.70 11.57 4.83
C ASP A 27 -0.07 12.75 4.22
N SER A 28 0.30 13.98 4.59
CA SER A 28 -0.26 15.21 4.01
C SER A 28 0.04 15.33 2.51
N ALA A 29 1.26 14.97 2.08
CA ALA A 29 1.62 14.93 0.66
C ALA A 29 0.75 13.92 -0.11
N MET A 30 0.52 12.73 0.46
CA MET A 30 -0.37 11.72 -0.12
C MET A 30 -1.81 12.22 -0.24
N LEU A 31 -2.35 12.86 0.80
CA LEU A 31 -3.71 13.42 0.77
C LEU A 31 -3.86 14.51 -0.30
N LEU A 32 -2.88 15.40 -0.43
CA LEU A 32 -2.89 16.42 -1.49
C LEU A 32 -2.83 15.80 -2.88
N ARG A 33 -1.99 14.77 -3.07
CA ARG A 33 -1.91 14.04 -4.34
C ARG A 33 -3.21 13.31 -4.68
N ARG A 34 -3.87 12.70 -3.67
CA ARG A 34 -5.21 12.10 -3.83
C ARG A 34 -6.23 13.16 -4.25
N ALA A 35 -6.21 14.33 -3.61
CA ALA A 35 -7.12 15.44 -3.91
C ALA A 35 -6.88 16.08 -5.29
N GLU A 36 -5.66 16.04 -5.83
CA GLU A 36 -5.36 16.45 -7.23
C GLU A 36 -6.09 15.58 -8.26
N GLY A 37 -6.60 14.43 -7.84
CA GLY A 37 -7.26 13.47 -8.70
C GLY A 37 -6.26 12.77 -9.64
N PRO A 38 -6.72 11.81 -10.44
CA PRO A 38 -5.85 11.14 -11.39
C PRO A 38 -5.35 12.15 -12.44
N LYS A 39 -4.05 12.47 -12.42
CA LYS A 39 -3.37 13.04 -13.60
C LYS A 39 -3.62 12.05 -14.73
N ARG A 40 -4.43 12.43 -15.74
CA ARG A 40 -4.83 11.64 -16.93
C ARG A 40 -4.34 10.21 -16.86
N SER A 41 -5.23 9.30 -16.43
CA SER A 41 -5.06 7.84 -16.48
C SER A 41 -4.13 7.45 -17.64
N ARG A 42 -2.84 7.26 -17.35
CA ARG A 42 -2.00 6.46 -18.23
C ARG A 42 -2.54 5.06 -18.00
N GLN A 43 -2.99 4.42 -19.07
CA GLN A 43 -3.32 3.00 -19.01
C GLN A 43 -2.16 2.30 -18.28
N LEU A 44 -2.48 1.67 -17.14
CA LEU A 44 -1.49 0.96 -16.36
C LEU A 44 -0.88 -0.11 -17.27
N GLU A 45 0.43 -0.01 -17.52
CA GLU A 45 1.14 -1.00 -18.30
C GLU A 45 1.09 -2.34 -17.57
N LEU A 46 0.75 -3.40 -18.31
CA LEU A 46 0.77 -4.76 -17.81
C LEU A 46 2.21 -5.24 -17.65
N LEU A 47 2.49 -5.83 -16.50
CA LEU A 47 3.79 -6.33 -16.11
C LEU A 47 3.81 -7.86 -16.07
N ASP A 48 4.95 -8.43 -16.45
CA ASP A 48 5.19 -9.87 -16.33
C ASP A 48 5.81 -10.21 -14.97
N ALA A 49 5.06 -10.93 -14.13
CA ALA A 49 5.50 -11.38 -12.81
C ALA A 49 6.82 -12.18 -12.85
N LYS A 50 7.17 -12.81 -13.97
CA LYS A 50 8.45 -13.53 -14.11
C LYS A 50 9.66 -12.60 -13.99
N LYS A 51 9.52 -11.31 -14.30
CA LYS A 51 10.59 -10.31 -14.16
C LYS A 51 10.80 -9.85 -12.72
N TYR A 52 9.88 -10.19 -11.83
CA TYR A 52 9.84 -9.74 -10.44
C TYR A 52 10.13 -10.86 -9.43
N GLN A 53 10.75 -11.97 -9.86
CA GLN A 53 11.14 -13.05 -8.95
C GLN A 53 12.41 -12.71 -8.14
N GLY A 54 12.41 -13.08 -6.87
CA GLY A 54 13.55 -12.97 -5.96
C GLY A 54 13.98 -11.54 -5.68
N LYS A 55 13.04 -10.58 -5.74
CA LYS A 55 13.32 -9.15 -5.61
C LYS A 55 13.30 -8.71 -4.15
N THR A 56 13.93 -7.58 -3.91
CA THR A 56 13.83 -6.85 -2.66
C THR A 56 12.74 -5.79 -2.82
N TRP A 57 11.72 -5.84 -1.97
CA TRP A 57 10.57 -4.95 -1.95
C TRP A 57 10.64 -4.05 -0.73
N LEU A 58 10.44 -2.75 -0.92
CA LEU A 58 10.62 -1.73 0.09
C LEU A 58 9.30 -1.04 0.41
N THR A 59 8.98 -0.88 1.69
CA THR A 59 7.88 -0.02 2.12
C THR A 59 8.24 0.73 3.41
N ARG A 60 7.34 1.57 3.90
CA ARG A 60 7.54 2.34 5.14
C ARG A 60 7.45 1.44 6.38
N PRO A 61 8.19 1.76 7.47
CA PRO A 61 8.02 1.10 8.76
C PRO A 61 6.59 1.15 9.28
N ARG A 62 6.26 0.23 10.19
CA ARG A 62 4.94 0.02 10.79
C ARG A 62 3.88 -0.19 9.70
N PRO A 63 3.98 -1.29 8.92
CA PRO A 63 3.08 -1.53 7.81
C PRO A 63 1.63 -1.70 8.28
N GLU A 64 0.72 -0.98 7.63
CA GLU A 64 -0.73 -1.02 7.87
C GLU A 64 -1.40 -1.92 6.84
N ILE A 65 -2.73 -1.99 6.84
CA ILE A 65 -3.51 -2.97 6.09
C ILE A 65 -3.14 -3.07 4.59
N ASP A 66 -3.01 -1.96 3.86
CA ASP A 66 -2.66 -2.00 2.43
C ASP A 66 -1.22 -2.47 2.20
N ARG A 67 -0.27 -2.05 3.05
CA ARG A 67 1.14 -2.49 2.96
C ARG A 67 1.31 -3.97 3.27
N VAL A 68 0.67 -4.43 4.35
CA VAL A 68 0.71 -5.84 4.74
C VAL A 68 -0.01 -6.71 3.70
N GLY A 69 -1.18 -6.28 3.23
CA GLY A 69 -1.94 -6.97 2.20
C GLY A 69 -1.19 -7.02 0.87
N SER A 70 -0.57 -5.91 0.45
CA SER A 70 0.24 -5.84 -0.77
C SER A 70 1.46 -6.75 -0.69
N ALA A 71 2.16 -6.77 0.44
CA ALA A 71 3.26 -7.71 0.66
C ALA A 71 2.82 -9.18 0.61
N TRP A 72 1.63 -9.50 1.15
CA TRP A 72 1.05 -10.84 1.05
C TRP A 72 0.73 -11.20 -0.40
N LEU A 73 0.10 -10.28 -1.15
CA LEU A 73 -0.21 -10.48 -2.57
C LEU A 73 1.05 -10.69 -3.40
N ILE A 74 2.08 -9.87 -3.16
CA ILE A 74 3.39 -9.99 -3.80
C ILE A 74 3.93 -11.40 -3.59
N THR A 75 4.00 -11.86 -2.35
CA THR A 75 4.54 -13.18 -1.98
C THR A 75 3.77 -14.33 -2.63
N ARG A 76 2.45 -14.17 -2.80
CA ARG A 76 1.58 -15.26 -3.24
C ARG A 76 1.42 -15.35 -4.76
N PHE A 77 1.43 -14.21 -5.45
CA PHE A 77 1.06 -14.16 -6.88
C PHE A 77 2.13 -13.54 -7.79
N ILE A 78 3.07 -12.77 -7.25
CA ILE A 78 4.00 -11.96 -8.07
C ILE A 78 5.43 -12.46 -7.93
N ASP A 79 5.94 -12.58 -6.71
CA ASP A 79 7.30 -12.96 -6.40
C ASP A 79 7.25 -14.15 -5.43
N SER A 80 7.79 -15.31 -5.83
CA SER A 80 7.78 -16.52 -5.01
C SER A 80 8.82 -16.52 -3.89
N LYS A 81 9.79 -15.59 -3.92
CA LYS A 81 10.88 -15.48 -2.92
C LYS A 81 11.22 -14.01 -2.62
N PRO A 82 10.23 -13.18 -2.23
CA PRO A 82 10.46 -11.78 -2.00
C PRO A 82 11.26 -11.57 -0.72
N LYS A 83 12.03 -10.49 -0.68
CA LYS A 83 12.63 -9.95 0.54
C LYS A 83 11.98 -8.61 0.84
N PHE A 84 11.39 -8.47 2.02
CA PHE A 84 10.82 -7.19 2.44
C PHE A 84 11.81 -6.43 3.32
N VAL A 85 11.94 -5.14 3.03
CA VAL A 85 12.76 -4.19 3.79
C VAL A 85 11.95 -2.94 4.10
N PHE A 86 12.30 -2.25 5.17
CA PHE A 86 11.53 -1.10 5.66
C PHE A 86 12.42 0.14 5.79
N ALA A 87 12.02 1.22 5.13
CA ALA A 87 12.70 2.51 5.25
C ALA A 87 11.73 3.68 5.01
N PRO A 88 12.01 4.87 5.57
CA PRO A 88 11.13 6.03 5.39
C PRO A 88 11.13 6.59 3.96
N LYS A 89 12.18 6.33 3.17
CA LYS A 89 12.36 6.86 1.80
C LYS A 89 12.54 5.75 0.78
N ALA A 90 12.00 5.93 -0.42
CA ALA A 90 12.04 4.95 -1.49
C ALA A 90 13.48 4.70 -2.01
N GLU A 91 14.34 5.71 -1.92
CA GLU A 91 15.73 5.67 -2.40
C GLU A 91 16.70 5.13 -1.35
N ALA A 92 16.23 4.84 -0.13
CA ALA A 92 17.08 4.44 0.99
C ALA A 92 17.78 3.08 0.77
N VAL A 93 17.18 2.20 -0.04
CA VAL A 93 17.73 0.88 -0.34
C VAL A 93 17.95 0.76 -1.85
N PRO A 94 19.22 0.74 -2.31
CA PRO A 94 19.53 0.60 -3.73
C PRO A 94 18.93 -0.66 -4.35
N ASN A 95 18.37 -0.53 -5.55
CA ASN A 95 17.76 -1.62 -6.33
C ASN A 95 16.54 -2.30 -5.67
N ALA A 96 16.02 -1.76 -4.55
CA ALA A 96 14.76 -2.23 -4.01
C ALA A 96 13.59 -1.65 -4.81
N ILE A 97 12.50 -2.40 -4.88
CA ILE A 97 11.27 -2.01 -5.55
C ILE A 97 10.34 -1.39 -4.50
N PRO A 98 10.17 -0.07 -4.48
CA PRO A 98 9.29 0.57 -3.51
C PRO A 98 7.83 0.28 -3.83
N PHE A 99 7.02 0.07 -2.79
CA PHE A 99 5.57 -0.03 -2.87
C PHE A 99 4.87 0.66 -1.70
N ASP A 100 3.70 1.23 -1.97
CA ASP A 100 2.94 2.11 -1.07
C ASP A 100 3.82 3.20 -0.42
N MET A 101 4.59 3.88 -1.26
CA MET A 101 5.37 5.06 -0.90
C MET A 101 5.09 6.17 -1.90
N LEU A 102 5.31 7.43 -1.49
CA LEU A 102 5.27 8.56 -2.40
C LEU A 102 6.21 8.30 -3.59
N ASP A 103 5.68 8.52 -4.80
CA ASP A 103 6.35 8.31 -6.09
C ASP A 103 6.90 6.89 -6.35
N ALA A 104 6.49 5.90 -5.53
CA ALA A 104 6.76 4.50 -5.83
C ALA A 104 6.06 4.06 -7.12
N GLU A 105 6.72 3.16 -7.86
CA GLU A 105 6.13 2.53 -9.04
C GLU A 105 4.82 1.79 -8.72
N PHE A 106 4.76 1.16 -7.54
CA PHE A 106 3.57 0.49 -7.02
C PHE A 106 2.98 1.31 -5.88
N SER A 107 2.06 2.21 -6.18
CA SER A 107 1.37 3.04 -5.18
C SER A 107 -0.10 3.19 -5.57
N HIS A 108 -0.84 3.97 -4.79
CA HIS A 108 -2.17 4.43 -5.14
C HIS A 108 -2.24 4.98 -6.56
N HIS A 109 -3.16 4.48 -7.38
CA HIS A 109 -3.36 4.95 -8.75
C HIS A 109 -4.84 5.22 -9.04
N GLY A 110 -5.21 6.50 -9.09
CA GLY A 110 -6.61 6.91 -9.14
C GLY A 110 -7.34 6.46 -7.86
N ASP A 111 -8.50 5.85 -8.01
CA ASP A 111 -9.31 5.34 -6.90
C ASP A 111 -8.94 3.90 -6.55
N CYS A 112 -7.66 3.55 -6.59
CA CYS A 112 -7.19 2.21 -6.25
C CYS A 112 -6.12 2.26 -5.17
N CYS A 113 -6.26 1.41 -4.17
CA CYS A 113 -5.18 1.15 -3.21
C CYS A 113 -3.99 0.47 -3.89
N THR A 114 -2.87 0.34 -3.17
CA THR A 114 -1.67 -0.30 -3.72
C THR A 114 -1.95 -1.76 -4.08
N PHE A 115 -2.71 -2.47 -3.23
CA PHE A 115 -3.13 -3.85 -3.49
C PHE A 115 -3.90 -3.99 -4.81
N GLU A 116 -4.91 -3.16 -5.04
CA GLU A 116 -5.69 -3.16 -6.29
C GLU A 116 -4.83 -2.77 -7.49
N THR A 117 -3.90 -1.84 -7.30
CA THR A 117 -2.94 -1.45 -8.35
C THR A 117 -2.07 -2.64 -8.74
N LEU A 118 -1.57 -3.42 -7.78
CA LEU A 118 -0.81 -4.65 -8.03
C LEU A 118 -1.64 -5.70 -8.78
N LEU A 119 -2.90 -5.94 -8.37
CA LEU A 119 -3.80 -6.85 -9.07
C LEU A 119 -3.93 -6.47 -10.56
N LYS A 120 -4.17 -5.18 -10.84
CA LYS A 120 -4.35 -4.67 -12.20
C LYS A 120 -3.07 -4.74 -13.01
N ARG A 121 -1.93 -4.30 -12.46
CA ARG A 121 -0.65 -4.26 -13.19
C ARG A 121 -0.10 -5.64 -13.51
N PHE A 122 -0.33 -6.63 -12.66
CA PHE A 122 0.12 -8.00 -12.89
C PHE A 122 -0.96 -8.91 -13.49
N ALA A 123 -2.10 -8.35 -13.93
CA ALA A 123 -3.23 -9.08 -14.51
C ALA A 123 -3.70 -10.27 -13.65
N ILE A 124 -3.72 -10.11 -12.32
CA ILE A 124 -4.13 -11.16 -11.39
C ILE A 124 -5.66 -11.20 -11.36
N SER A 125 -6.23 -12.27 -11.90
CA SER A 125 -7.69 -12.46 -12.04
C SER A 125 -8.31 -13.35 -10.94
N ASP A 126 -7.61 -13.57 -9.82
CA ASP A 126 -8.13 -14.40 -8.73
C ASP A 126 -9.28 -13.70 -7.99
N LYS A 127 -10.44 -14.38 -7.92
CA LYS A 127 -11.67 -13.80 -7.35
C LYS A 127 -11.56 -13.57 -5.84
N SER A 128 -10.84 -14.42 -5.12
CA SER A 128 -10.68 -14.28 -3.67
C SER A 128 -9.70 -13.13 -3.37
N ALA A 129 -8.62 -13.02 -4.14
CA ALA A 129 -7.71 -11.88 -4.05
C ALA A 129 -8.43 -10.56 -4.39
N ALA A 130 -9.27 -10.52 -5.42
CA ALA A 130 -10.07 -9.34 -5.75
C ALA A 130 -10.98 -8.89 -4.59
N LYS A 131 -11.67 -9.82 -3.94
CA LYS A 131 -12.50 -9.51 -2.75
C LYS A 131 -11.67 -9.00 -1.56
N ILE A 132 -10.47 -9.55 -1.35
CA ILE A 132 -9.54 -9.01 -0.35
C ILE A 132 -9.16 -7.58 -0.70
N GLY A 133 -8.93 -7.28 -1.98
CA GLY A 133 -8.68 -5.92 -2.46
C GLY A 133 -9.80 -4.94 -2.11
N GLU A 134 -11.06 -5.31 -2.33
CA GLU A 134 -12.23 -4.50 -1.92
C GLU A 134 -12.24 -4.23 -0.40
N MET A 135 -11.93 -5.25 0.41
CA MET A 135 -11.89 -5.10 1.87
C MET A 135 -10.75 -4.16 2.30
N ILE A 136 -9.56 -4.32 1.72
CA ILE A 136 -8.40 -3.44 1.99
C ILE A 136 -8.70 -2.01 1.56
N HIS A 137 -9.33 -1.82 0.40
CA HIS A 137 -9.71 -0.50 -0.12
C HIS A 137 -10.52 0.28 0.89
N ASP A 138 -11.60 -0.31 1.39
CA ASP A 138 -12.47 0.35 2.37
C ASP A 138 -11.72 0.65 3.69
N ALA A 139 -10.79 -0.23 4.08
CA ALA A 139 -10.00 -0.04 5.30
C ALA A 139 -8.87 1.01 5.16
N ASP A 140 -8.28 1.17 3.98
CA ASP A 140 -7.18 2.11 3.73
C ASP A 140 -7.65 3.50 3.29
N LEU A 141 -8.65 3.56 2.41
CA LEU A 141 -9.16 4.81 1.86
C LEU A 141 -10.26 5.44 2.73
N ASP A 142 -10.92 4.65 3.58
CA ASP A 142 -12.00 5.10 4.48
C ASP A 142 -13.14 5.84 3.75
N ASP A 143 -13.41 5.45 2.50
CA ASP A 143 -14.46 6.04 1.64
C ASP A 143 -15.76 5.22 1.62
N ALA A 144 -15.76 4.06 2.29
CA ALA A 144 -16.86 3.11 2.39
C ALA A 144 -17.45 2.66 1.04
N ARG A 145 -16.64 2.67 -0.03
CA ARG A 145 -17.07 2.36 -1.39
C ARG A 145 -17.68 0.97 -1.54
N PHE A 146 -17.10 -0.05 -0.92
CA PHE A 146 -17.56 -1.45 -1.02
C PHE A 146 -18.38 -1.91 0.19
N GLN A 147 -18.53 -1.05 1.21
CA GLN A 147 -19.22 -1.33 2.47
C GLN A 147 -18.74 -2.61 3.18
N ARG A 148 -17.44 -2.89 3.09
CA ARG A 148 -16.72 -3.98 3.76
C ARG A 148 -16.13 -3.48 5.07
N VAL A 149 -16.20 -4.31 6.11
CA VAL A 149 -15.70 -3.97 7.45
C VAL A 149 -14.66 -4.98 7.96
N GLU A 150 -14.50 -6.09 7.26
CA GLU A 150 -13.67 -7.22 7.66
C GLU A 150 -12.20 -6.81 7.85
N ALA A 151 -11.66 -6.02 6.91
CA ALA A 151 -10.27 -5.56 6.98
C ALA A 151 -10.05 -4.40 7.97
N VAL A 152 -11.10 -3.67 8.38
CA VAL A 152 -10.98 -2.62 9.40
C VAL A 152 -10.53 -3.22 10.74
N GLY A 153 -11.10 -4.37 11.12
CA GLY A 153 -10.67 -5.09 12.33
C GLY A 153 -9.21 -5.55 12.25
N ILE A 154 -8.80 -6.09 11.09
CA ILE A 154 -7.41 -6.52 10.85
C ILE A 154 -6.46 -5.32 10.94
N ASP A 155 -6.80 -4.19 10.32
CA ASP A 155 -6.01 -2.96 10.37
C ASP A 155 -5.77 -2.49 11.82
N ARG A 156 -6.82 -2.52 12.66
CA ARG A 156 -6.71 -2.18 14.08
C ARG A 156 -5.77 -3.10 14.84
N VAL A 157 -5.76 -4.40 14.51
CA VAL A 157 -4.82 -5.37 15.09
C VAL A 157 -3.39 -5.08 14.64
N LEU A 158 -3.15 -4.83 13.35
CA LEU A 158 -1.82 -4.48 12.80
C LEU A 158 -1.26 -3.22 13.47
N LYS A 159 -2.09 -2.16 13.58
CA LYS A 159 -1.76 -0.93 14.29
C LYS A 159 -1.51 -1.16 15.77
N GLY A 160 -2.25 -2.08 16.40
CA GLY A 160 -2.05 -2.52 17.77
C GLY A 160 -0.66 -3.15 17.98
N TRP A 161 -0.28 -4.10 17.13
CA TRP A 161 1.04 -4.73 17.18
C TRP A 161 2.19 -3.73 16.98
N ALA A 162 2.02 -2.75 16.08
CA ALA A 162 2.98 -1.67 15.93
C ALA A 162 3.12 -0.82 17.21
N LYS A 163 2.02 -0.58 17.94
CA LYS A 163 2.03 0.13 19.23
C LYS A 163 2.65 -0.68 20.36
N GLU A 164 2.51 -2.01 20.31
CA GLU A 164 3.17 -2.93 21.25
C GLU A 164 4.69 -3.05 21.00
N GLY A 165 5.20 -2.47 19.91
CA GLY A 165 6.63 -2.47 19.59
C GLY A 165 7.12 -3.72 18.88
N LEU A 166 6.22 -4.48 18.23
CA LEU A 166 6.62 -5.57 17.34
C LEU A 166 7.43 -5.04 16.16
N SER A 167 8.37 -5.85 15.68
CA SER A 167 9.14 -5.51 14.47
C SER A 167 8.26 -5.56 13.23
N ASP A 168 8.66 -4.83 12.19
CA ASP A 168 7.90 -4.75 10.93
C ASP A 168 7.78 -6.12 10.24
N GLU A 169 8.82 -6.95 10.35
CA GLU A 169 8.83 -8.33 9.86
C GLU A 169 7.83 -9.21 10.60
N GLU A 170 7.72 -9.05 11.92
CA GLU A 170 6.76 -9.83 12.73
C GLU A 170 5.32 -9.40 12.45
N ILE A 171 5.08 -8.10 12.22
CA ILE A 171 3.77 -7.58 11.78
C ILE A 171 3.40 -8.18 10.43
N LEU A 172 4.31 -8.17 9.44
CA LEU A 172 4.07 -8.84 8.16
C LEU A 172 3.77 -10.32 8.34
N ARG A 173 4.60 -11.04 9.11
CA ARG A 173 4.45 -12.48 9.31
C ARG A 173 3.08 -12.84 9.90
N ARG A 174 2.62 -12.11 10.92
CA ARG A 174 1.29 -12.32 11.52
C ARG A 174 0.16 -11.88 10.58
N GLY A 175 0.33 -10.75 9.91
CA GLY A 175 -0.62 -10.26 8.91
C GLY A 175 -0.83 -11.25 7.77
N PHE A 176 0.23 -11.91 7.31
CA PHE A 176 0.15 -12.95 6.28
C PHE A 176 -0.73 -14.12 6.74
N GLN A 177 -0.65 -14.51 8.01
CA GLN A 177 -1.53 -15.54 8.57
C GLN A 177 -3.00 -15.11 8.54
N CYS A 178 -3.29 -13.85 8.86
CA CYS A 178 -4.64 -13.29 8.73
C CYS A 178 -5.14 -13.33 7.29
N PHE A 179 -4.32 -12.90 6.33
CA PHE A 179 -4.69 -12.91 4.91
C PHE A 179 -4.81 -14.32 4.32
N ASP A 180 -3.96 -15.26 4.71
CA ASP A 180 -4.09 -16.66 4.29
C ASP A 180 -5.39 -17.29 4.82
N ALA A 181 -5.75 -17.01 6.07
CA ALA A 181 -7.01 -17.47 6.66
C ALA A 181 -8.22 -16.84 5.95
N LEU A 182 -8.18 -15.53 5.72
CA LEU A 182 -9.24 -14.79 5.02
C LEU A 182 -9.39 -15.29 3.57
N TYR A 183 -8.28 -15.47 2.87
CA TYR A 183 -8.25 -16.01 1.52
C TYR A 183 -8.86 -17.41 1.46
N THR A 184 -8.47 -18.30 2.37
CA THR A 184 -9.03 -19.65 2.47
C THR A 184 -10.54 -19.63 2.74
N PHE A 185 -11.00 -18.73 3.62
CA PHE A 185 -12.42 -18.54 3.89
C PHE A 185 -13.19 -18.11 2.62
N LEU A 186 -12.61 -17.20 1.83
CA LEU A 186 -13.22 -16.69 0.59
C LEU A 186 -13.21 -17.69 -0.56
N GLN A 187 -12.24 -18.62 -0.60
CA GLN A 187 -12.17 -19.68 -1.63
C GLN A 187 -13.26 -20.75 -1.50
N ARG A 188 -13.87 -20.90 -0.31
CA ARG A 188 -14.83 -21.98 -0.02
C ARG A 188 -16.29 -21.59 -0.29
N ARG A 189 -16.55 -20.75 -1.30
CA ARG A 189 -17.90 -20.37 -1.72
C ARG A 189 -18.10 -20.51 -3.21
#